data_AF-A0A087TR97-F1
#
_entry.id   AF-A0A087TR97-F1
#
_cell.length_a   1.000
_cell.length_b   1.000
_cell.length_c   1.000
_cell.angle_alpha   90.00
_cell.angle_beta   90.00
_cell.angle_gamma   90.00
#
_symmetry.space_group_name_H-M   'P 1'
#
loop_
_entity.id
_entity.type
_entity.pdbx_description
1 polymer ?
#
loop_
_entity_poly.entity_id
_entity_poly.type
_entity_poly.pdbx_seq_one_letter_code
_entity_poly.pdbx_strand_id
1 'polypeptide(L)' 'MNLLMIGKCLLKLNQKEKAVDFLKQARDYPVKTADDRQACAEAEKLLKELKV' A
#
# COMPACT_ATOMS: atom_id res chain seq x y z
N MET A 1 3.25 5.02 7.08
CA MET A 1 3.37 3.60 7.52
C MET A 1 2.04 2.84 7.71
N ASN A 2 1.01 3.38 8.38
CA ASN A 2 -0.19 2.60 8.73
C ASN A 2 -0.96 2.02 7.53
N LEU A 3 -1.08 2.76 6.42
CA LEU A 3 -1.88 2.34 5.26
C LEU A 3 -1.26 1.15 4.49
N LEU A 4 0.07 1.15 4.31
CA LEU A 4 0.79 0.05 3.66
C LEU A 4 0.60 -1.27 4.42
N MET A 5 0.71 -1.22 5.75
CA MET A 5 0.61 -2.42 6.56
C MET A 5 -0.83 -2.96 6.62
N ILE A 6 -1.83 -2.07 6.61
CA ILE A 6 -3.23 -2.47 6.41
C ILE A 6 -3.40 -3.17 5.06
N GLY A 7 -2.88 -2.59 3.97
CA GLY A 7 -2.89 -3.22 2.64
C GLY A 7 -2.30 -4.64 2.66
N LYS A 8 -1.11 -4.82 3.25
CA LYS A 8 -0.46 -6.13 3.39
C LYS A 8 -1.28 -7.11 4.24
N CYS A 9 -1.87 -6.66 5.35
CA CYS A 9 -2.74 -7.50 6.19
C CYS A 9 -4.00 -7.93 5.45
N LEU A 10 -4.63 -7.03 4.70
CA LEU A 10 -5.82 -7.34 3.90
C LEU A 10 -5.51 -8.35 2.80
N LEU A 11 -4.32 -8.29 2.19
CA LEU A 11 -3.86 -9.33 1.25
C LEU A 11 -3.76 -10.70 1.92
N LYS A 12 -3.22 -10.78 3.14
CA LYS A 12 -3.16 -12.03 3.92
C LYS A 12 -4.54 -12.56 4.30
N LEU A 13 -5.52 -11.67 4.47
CA LEU A 13 -6.92 -12.01 4.75
C LEU A 13 -7.74 -12.33 3.48
N ASN A 14 -7.09 -12.45 2.32
CA ASN A 14 -7.75 -12.64 1.01
C ASN A 14 -8.70 -11.50 0.60
N GLN A 15 -8.63 -10.33 1.26
CA GLN A 15 -9.45 -9.15 0.96
C GLN A 15 -8.74 -8.25 -0.06
N LYS A 16 -8.54 -8.76 -1.28
CA LYS A 16 -7.77 -8.09 -2.33
C LYS A 16 -8.30 -6.71 -2.71
N GLU A 17 -9.61 -6.54 -2.88
CA GLU A 17 -10.20 -5.25 -3.26
C GLU A 17 -9.89 -4.16 -2.24
N LYS A 18 -10.18 -4.43 -0.96
CA LYS A 18 -9.85 -3.50 0.14
C LYS A 18 -8.35 -3.26 0.23
N ALA A 19 -7.53 -4.30 0.04
CA ALA A 19 -6.08 -4.15 0.06
C ALA A 19 -5.60 -3.15 -1.01
N VAL A 20 -6.15 -3.24 -2.22
CA VAL A 20 -5.83 -2.32 -3.33
C VAL A 20 -6.22 -0.88 -2.97
N ASP A 21 -7.38 -0.65 -2.36
CA ASP A 21 -7.80 0.69 -1.97
C ASP A 21 -6.83 1.32 -0.94
N PHE A 22 -6.45 0.55 0.07
CA PHE A 22 -5.49 1.00 1.08
C PHE A 22 -4.08 1.19 0.50
N LEU A 23 -3.66 0.35 -0.45
CA LEU A 23 -2.38 0.50 -1.14
C LEU A 23 -2.36 1.73 -2.07
N LYS A 24 -3.47 2.05 -2.74
CA LYS A 24 -3.61 3.30 -3.51
C LYS A 24 -3.54 4.52 -2.60
N GLN A 25 -4.25 4.50 -1.47
CA GLN A 25 -4.13 5.55 -0.46
C GLN A 25 -2.71 5.69 0.08
N ALA A 26 -2.00 4.58 0.30
CA ALA A 26 -0.61 4.60 0.75
C ALA A 26 0.34 5.20 -0.31
N ARG A 27 0.10 4.92 -1.60
CA ARG A 27 0.86 5.49 -2.72
C ARG A 27 0.63 7.00 -2.87
N ASP A 28 -0.62 7.43 -2.73
CA ASP A 28 -1.03 8.82 -2.93
C ASP A 28 -0.86 9.67 -1.64
N TYR A 29 -0.34 9.07 -0.57
CA TYR A 29 -0.13 9.74 0.71
C TYR A 29 1.03 10.75 0.60
N PRO A 30 0.89 11.98 1.16
CA PRO A 30 1.94 12.98 1.11
C PRO A 30 3.19 12.52 1.86
N VAL A 31 4.30 12.40 1.14
CA VAL A 31 5.60 12.01 1.68
C VAL A 31 6.18 13.13 2.54
N LYS A 32 6.31 12.91 3.84
CA LYS A 32 6.93 13.87 4.78
C LYS A 32 8.25 13.35 5.35
N THR A 33 8.39 12.03 5.46
CA THR A 33 9.55 11.36 6.03
C THR A 33 10.17 10.37 5.04
N ALA A 34 11.40 9.94 5.30
CA ALA A 34 12.04 8.88 4.52
C ALA A 34 11.20 7.58 4.55
N ASP A 35 10.58 7.26 5.69
CA ASP A 35 9.67 6.13 5.85
C ASP A 35 8.43 6.25 4.97
N ASP A 36 7.84 7.45 4.85
CA ASP A 36 6.71 7.65 3.95
C ASP A 36 7.11 7.41 2.50
N ARG A 37 8.32 7.83 2.11
CA ARG A 37 8.85 7.60 0.77
C ARG A 37 9.01 6.11 0.47
N GLN A 38 9.58 5.37 1.42
CA GLN A 38 9.72 3.92 1.31
C GLN A 38 8.34 3.25 1.27
N ALA A 39 7.39 3.70 2.09
CA ALA A 39 6.06 3.14 2.12
C ALA A 39 5.27 3.38 0.82
N CYS A 40 5.38 4.58 0.23
CA CYS A 40 4.76 4.88 -1.07
C CYS A 40 5.34 4.00 -2.18
N ALA A 41 6.67 3.87 -2.24
CA ALA A 41 7.35 3.05 -3.22
C ALA A 41 6.99 1.56 -3.08
N GLU A 42 6.91 1.06 -1.85
CA GLU A 42 6.54 -0.33 -1.58
C GLU A 42 5.05 -0.59 -1.90
N ALA A 43 4.16 0.37 -1.62
CA ALA A 43 2.76 0.29 -2.02
C ALA A 43 2.59 0.24 -3.54
N GLU A 44 3.34 1.08 -4.27
CA GLU A 44 3.32 1.07 -5.74
C GLU A 44 3.84 -0.26 -6.32
N LYS A 45 4.89 -0.83 -5.72
CA LYS A 45 5.40 -2.14 -6.12
C LYS A 45 4.35 -3.25 -5.90
N LEU A 46 3.69 -3.26 -4.75
CA LEU A 46 2.63 -4.21 -4.44
C LEU A 46 1.44 -4.09 -5.40
N LEU A 47 1.03 -2.87 -5.75
CA LEU A 47 -0.04 -2.64 -6.74
C LEU A 47 0.33 -3.25 -8.11
N LYS A 48 1.58 -3.05 -8.55
CA LYS A 48 2.10 -3.66 -9.80
C LYS A 48 2.11 -5.20 -9.73
N GLU A 49 2.53 -5.78 -8.61
CA GLU A 49 2.52 -7.24 -8.41
C GLU A 49 1.10 -7.82 -8.41
N LEU A 50 0.12 -7.06 -7.90
CA LEU A 50 -1.29 -7.43 -7.92
C LEU A 50 -1.92 -7.29 -9.31
N LYS A 51 -1.19 -6.77 -10.31
CA LYS A 51 -1.65 -6.45 -11.67
C LYS A 51 -2.83 -5.47 -11.68
N VAL A 52 -2.80 -4.48 -10.78
CA VAL A 52 -3.84 -3.44 -10.65
C VAL A 52 -3.27 -2.05 -10.90
#